data_AF-A0AA50VY67-F1
#
_entry.id   AF-A0AA50VY67-F1
#
_cell.length_a   1.000
_cell.length_b   1.000
_cell.length_c   1.000
_cell.angle_alpha   90.00
_cell.angle_beta   90.00
_cell.angle_gamma   90.00
#
_symmetry.space_group_name_H-M   'P 1'
#
loop_
_entity.id
_entity.type
_entity.pdbx_description
1 polymer ?
#
loop_
_entity_poly.entity_id
_entity_poly.type
_entity_poly.pdbx_seq_one_letter_code
_entity_poly.pdbx_strand_id
1 'polypeptide(L)'
;YQMISGLPPFRASNEFLTFQKILKMEYEFPEGFPSDAKDLVEKLLVLDHTKRLGASDEGDIYESIRKHPFFEGIDWDNVWEQTPPTINPYLPGGSFEEEYTVPDHLEPGLGKNQLVRLWEMDLSTSRG
;
A
#
# COMPACT_ATOMS: atom_id res chain seq x y z
N TYR A 1 -2.04 1.49 7.65
CA TYR A 1 -0.82 0.99 8.32
C TYR A 1 0.39 0.99 7.38
N GLN A 2 0.50 0.05 6.43
CA GLN A 2 1.72 -0.14 5.62
C GLN A 2 2.16 1.09 4.83
N MET A 3 1.23 1.87 4.28
CA MET A 3 1.57 3.11 3.57
C MET A 3 2.28 4.15 4.46
N ILE A 4 2.10 4.07 5.78
CA ILE A 4 2.70 5.00 6.76
C ILE A 4 3.96 4.39 7.38
N SER A 5 3.91 3.10 7.74
CA SER A 5 5.02 2.43 8.44
C SER A 5 6.04 1.76 7.51
N GLY A 6 5.75 1.62 6.23
CA GLY A 6 6.56 0.89 5.25
C GLY A 6 6.50 -0.65 5.39
N LEU A 7 5.87 -1.19 6.43
CA LEU A 7 5.79 -2.63 6.71
C LEU A 7 4.35 -3.07 6.96
N PRO A 8 3.98 -4.33 6.64
CA PRO A 8 2.65 -4.85 6.97
C PRO A 8 2.47 -4.96 8.50
N PRO A 9 1.25 -4.81 9.02
CA PRO A 9 0.98 -4.88 10.46
C PRO A 9 1.25 -6.28 11.02
N PHE A 10 0.96 -7.32 10.24
CA PHE A 10 1.23 -8.71 10.59
C PHE A 10 2.40 -9.22 9.76
N ARG A 11 3.53 -9.46 10.42
CA ARG A 11 4.73 -10.06 9.81
C ARG A 11 5.42 -11.00 10.79
N ALA A 12 5.82 -12.15 10.30
CA ALA A 12 6.63 -13.13 11.02
C ALA A 12 7.60 -13.84 10.05
N SER A 13 8.41 -14.77 10.56
CA SER A 13 9.39 -15.51 9.78
C SER A 13 8.78 -16.54 8.80
N ASN A 14 7.52 -16.92 9.00
CA ASN A 14 6.77 -17.78 8.09
C ASN A 14 5.26 -17.46 8.14
N GLU A 15 4.52 -18.04 7.21
CA GLU A 15 3.07 -17.83 7.06
C GLU A 15 2.28 -18.29 8.27
N PHE A 16 2.59 -19.47 8.83
CA PHE A 16 1.92 -20.01 10.01
C PHE A 16 1.97 -19.02 11.20
N LEU A 17 3.15 -18.46 11.48
CA LEU A 17 3.32 -17.45 12.53
C LEU A 17 2.62 -16.13 12.19
N THR A 18 2.54 -15.78 10.91
CA THR A 18 1.80 -14.59 10.45
C THR A 18 0.31 -14.77 10.69
N PHE A 19 -0.25 -15.94 10.38
CA PHE A 19 -1.63 -16.29 10.71
C PHE A 19 -1.90 -16.26 12.22
N GLN A 20 -0.97 -16.78 13.03
CA GLN A 20 -1.09 -16.70 14.49
C GLN A 20 -1.17 -15.25 14.97
N LYS A 21 -0.37 -14.34 14.41
CA LYS A 21 -0.45 -12.91 14.73
C LYS A 21 -1.79 -12.28 14.32
N ILE A 22 -2.32 -12.61 13.14
CA ILE A 22 -3.64 -12.15 12.69
C ILE A 22 -4.73 -12.61 13.67
N LEU A 23 -4.75 -13.90 14.01
CA LEU A 23 -5.74 -14.47 14.93
C LEU A 23 -5.66 -13.89 16.34
N LYS A 24 -4.47 -13.44 16.77
CA LYS A 24 -4.24 -12.80 18.06
C LYS A 24 -4.33 -11.28 18.01
N MET A 25 -4.54 -10.69 16.83
CA MET A 25 -4.46 -9.24 16.62
C MET A 25 -3.16 -8.64 17.16
N GLU A 26 -2.03 -9.32 16.90
CA GLU A 26 -0.71 -8.95 17.42
C GLU A 26 0.10 -8.15 16.39
N TYR A 27 0.10 -6.83 16.57
CA TYR A 27 0.84 -5.85 15.78
C TYR A 27 1.17 -4.63 16.65
N GLU A 28 2.17 -3.85 16.26
CA GLU A 28 2.61 -2.67 17.00
C GLU A 28 2.71 -1.46 16.08
N PHE A 29 2.63 -0.26 16.62
CA PHE A 29 2.85 0.97 15.86
C PHE A 29 4.29 1.46 16.06
N PRO A 30 5.02 1.83 15.00
CA PRO A 30 6.33 2.44 15.14
C PRO A 30 6.24 3.80 15.83
N GLU A 31 7.37 4.28 16.35
CA GLU A 31 7.48 5.63 16.91
C GLU A 31 7.12 6.69 15.86
N GLY A 32 6.37 7.72 16.28
CA GLY A 32 5.92 8.79 15.39
C GLY A 32 4.74 8.44 14.47
N PHE A 33 4.10 7.28 14.63
CA PHE A 33 2.90 6.96 13.88
C PHE A 33 1.77 7.98 14.18
N PRO A 34 1.17 8.65 13.18
CA PRO A 34 0.19 9.70 13.40
C PRO A 34 -1.03 9.21 14.20
N SER A 35 -1.50 10.01 15.15
CA SER A 35 -2.60 9.64 16.06
C SER A 35 -3.88 9.23 15.34
N ASP A 36 -4.30 10.02 14.35
CA ASP A 36 -5.57 9.79 13.65
C ASP A 36 -5.47 8.57 12.73
N ALA A 37 -4.27 8.33 12.18
CA ALA A 37 -4.00 7.12 11.43
C ALA A 37 -3.98 5.88 12.34
N LYS A 38 -3.43 6.01 13.56
CA LYS A 38 -3.41 4.94 14.55
C LYS A 38 -4.83 4.54 14.93
N ASP A 39 -5.64 5.53 15.30
CA ASP A 39 -7.05 5.36 15.65
C ASP A 39 -7.84 4.70 14.50
N LEU A 40 -7.63 5.14 13.25
CA LEU A 40 -8.24 4.51 12.07
C LEU A 40 -7.84 3.03 11.95
N VAL A 41 -6.55 2.72 12.08
CA VAL A 41 -6.06 1.34 11.97
C VAL A 41 -6.62 0.45 13.09
N GLU A 42 -6.65 0.93 14.32
CA GLU A 42 -7.20 0.19 15.47
C GLU A 42 -8.69 -0.11 15.29
N LYS A 43 -9.46 0.82 14.72
CA LYS A 43 -10.88 0.64 14.43
C LYS A 43 -11.17 -0.26 13.21
N LEU A 44 -10.24 -0.36 12.26
CA LEU A 44 -10.38 -1.25 11.09
C LEU A 44 -9.88 -2.68 11.39
N LEU A 45 -8.77 -2.80 12.13
CA LEU A 45 -8.18 -4.09 12.49
C LEU A 45 -8.78 -4.59 13.81
N VAL A 46 -10.02 -5.08 13.73
CA VAL A 46 -10.75 -5.70 14.84
C VAL A 46 -11.05 -7.17 14.51
N LEU A 47 -10.88 -8.07 15.50
CA LEU A 47 -11.15 -9.51 15.35
C LEU A 47 -12.58 -9.77 14.90
N ASP A 48 -13.52 -9.20 15.65
CA ASP A 48 -14.94 -9.28 15.35
C ASP A 48 -15.26 -8.36 14.18
N HIS A 49 -15.55 -8.96 13.02
CA HIS A 49 -15.81 -8.22 11.79
C HIS A 49 -17.03 -7.30 11.90
N THR A 50 -17.99 -7.60 12.78
CA THR A 50 -19.19 -6.78 12.99
C THR A 50 -18.90 -5.49 13.75
N LYS A 51 -17.75 -5.42 14.44
CA LYS A 51 -17.31 -4.26 15.23
C LYS A 51 -16.32 -3.37 14.50
N ARG A 52 -15.90 -3.75 13.28
CA ARG A 52 -15.01 -2.92 12.48
C ARG A 52 -15.72 -1.63 12.08
N LEU A 53 -14.99 -0.53 12.06
CA LEU A 53 -15.49 0.71 11.46
C LEU A 53 -15.99 0.45 10.03
N GLY A 54 -17.17 0.96 9.70
CA GLY A 54 -17.86 0.68 8.45
C GLY A 54 -18.76 -0.54 8.44
N ALA A 55 -18.68 -1.46 9.42
CA ALA A 55 -19.45 -2.70 9.40
C ALA A 55 -20.95 -2.51 9.67
N SER A 56 -21.33 -1.40 10.31
CA SER A 56 -22.72 -1.04 10.61
C SER A 56 -23.28 0.05 9.70
N ASP A 57 -22.50 0.49 8.70
CA ASP A 57 -22.96 1.53 7.78
C ASP A 57 -24.03 0.94 6.84
N GLU A 58 -25.06 1.73 6.57
CA GLU A 58 -26.13 1.35 5.64
C GLU A 58 -25.71 1.70 4.20
N GLY A 59 -25.85 0.73 3.28
CA GLY A 59 -25.46 0.88 1.89
C GLY A 59 -23.95 0.90 1.65
N ASP A 60 -23.54 1.10 0.41
CA ASP A 60 -22.14 0.94 -0.02
C ASP A 60 -21.29 2.23 0.10
N ILE A 61 -21.71 3.16 0.97
CA ILE A 61 -21.11 4.50 1.05
C ILE A 61 -19.99 4.56 2.10
N TYR A 62 -19.98 3.67 3.10
CA TYR A 62 -18.99 3.64 4.18
C TYR A 62 -18.86 5.00 4.92
N GLU A 63 -20.00 5.58 5.31
CA GLU A 63 -20.10 6.90 5.93
C GLU A 63 -19.20 7.06 7.17
N SER A 64 -19.11 6.05 8.04
CA SER A 64 -18.29 6.11 9.26
C SER A 64 -16.80 6.12 8.96
N ILE A 65 -16.36 5.46 7.86
CA ILE A 65 -14.98 5.52 7.39
C ILE A 65 -14.69 6.90 6.80
N ARG A 66 -15.57 7.42 5.93
CA ARG A 66 -15.38 8.72 5.27
C ARG A 66 -15.34 9.90 6.24
N LYS A 67 -16.10 9.82 7.35
CA LYS A 67 -16.14 10.85 8.41
C LYS A 67 -15.01 10.75 9.44
N HIS A 68 -14.13 9.76 9.32
CA HIS A 68 -13.04 9.60 10.27
C HIS A 68 -12.08 10.81 10.24
N PRO A 69 -11.55 11.31 11.38
CA PRO A 69 -10.63 12.45 11.41
C PRO A 69 -9.40 12.31 10.49
N PHE A 70 -8.95 11.08 10.26
CA PHE A 70 -7.89 10.77 9.29
C PHE A 70 -8.17 11.30 7.87
N PHE A 71 -9.44 11.44 7.48
CA PHE A 71 -9.89 11.94 6.19
C PHE A 71 -10.51 13.34 6.27
N GLU A 72 -10.20 14.11 7.31
CA GLU A 72 -10.67 15.49 7.43
C GLU A 72 -10.25 16.32 6.21
N GLY A 73 -11.20 17.08 5.66
CA GLY A 73 -10.98 17.94 4.49
C GLY A 73 -11.10 17.24 3.13
N ILE A 74 -11.36 15.94 3.07
CA ILE A 74 -11.59 15.23 1.81
C ILE A 74 -13.01 15.48 1.30
N ASP A 75 -13.11 16.03 0.08
CA ASP A 75 -14.37 16.10 -0.67
C ASP A 75 -14.60 14.78 -1.43
N TRP A 76 -15.34 13.88 -0.79
CA TRP A 76 -15.64 12.55 -1.32
C TRP A 76 -16.60 12.57 -2.53
N ASP A 77 -17.38 13.63 -2.71
CA ASP A 77 -18.35 13.74 -3.80
C ASP A 77 -17.72 14.23 -5.09
N ASN A 78 -16.50 14.79 -5.04
CA ASN A 78 -15.78 15.25 -6.23
C ASN A 78 -14.36 14.67 -6.31
N VAL A 79 -14.01 13.67 -5.48
CA VAL A 79 -12.65 13.11 -5.40
C VAL A 79 -12.13 12.58 -6.74
N TRP A 80 -13.02 12.07 -7.61
CA TRP A 80 -12.67 11.55 -8.94
C TRP A 80 -12.40 12.66 -9.98
N GLU A 81 -12.81 13.90 -9.69
CA GLU A 81 -12.57 15.07 -10.55
C GLU A 81 -11.31 15.83 -10.12
N GLN A 82 -10.80 15.55 -8.92
CA GLN A 82 -9.61 16.20 -8.38
C GLN A 82 -8.35 15.78 -9.14
N THR A 83 -7.45 16.74 -9.35
CA THR A 83 -6.12 16.43 -9.88
C THR A 83 -5.36 15.61 -8.84
N PRO A 84 -4.89 14.39 -9.18
CA PRO A 84 -4.15 13.57 -8.22
C PRO A 84 -2.85 14.26 -7.81
N PRO A 85 -2.39 14.06 -6.57
CA PRO A 85 -1.10 14.58 -6.12
C PRO A 85 0.03 13.97 -6.95
N THR A 86 1.08 14.76 -7.21
CA THR A 86 2.27 14.27 -7.91
C THR A 86 2.97 13.22 -7.07
N ILE A 87 3.10 12.01 -7.61
CA ILE A 87 3.88 10.94 -6.99
C ILE A 87 5.34 11.17 -7.36
N ASN A 88 6.12 11.74 -6.44
CA ASN A 88 7.56 11.81 -6.62
C ASN A 88 8.16 10.43 -6.32
N PRO A 89 8.93 9.83 -7.25
CA PRO A 89 9.65 8.61 -6.93
C PRO A 89 10.60 8.88 -5.75
N TYR A 90 10.56 8.02 -4.74
CA TYR A 90 11.51 8.06 -3.65
C TYR A 90 12.89 7.70 -4.23
N LEU A 91 13.76 8.70 -4.39
CA LEU A 91 15.15 8.55 -4.84
C LEU A 91 16.10 8.66 -3.62
N PRO A 92 16.38 7.56 -2.90
CA PRO A 92 17.41 7.59 -1.87
C PRO A 92 18.79 7.62 -2.54
N GLY A 93 19.36 8.82 -2.68
CA GLY A 93 20.79 9.01 -2.90
C GLY A 93 21.35 8.69 -4.30
N GLY A 94 20.55 8.77 -5.35
CA GLY A 94 21.06 8.71 -6.73
C GLY A 94 20.09 9.38 -7.69
N SER A 95 20.56 10.39 -8.42
CA SER A 95 19.86 10.98 -9.55
C SER A 95 19.73 9.94 -10.66
N PHE A 96 18.65 9.17 -10.66
CA PHE A 96 18.18 8.51 -11.86
C PHE A 96 17.22 9.47 -12.56
N GLU A 97 17.79 10.39 -13.34
CA GLU A 97 17.07 11.05 -14.43
C GLU A 97 16.93 10.02 -15.57
N GLU A 98 16.11 8.98 -15.39
CA GLU A 98 15.49 8.33 -16.55
C GLU A 98 14.15 9.02 -16.77
N GLU A 99 14.17 10.06 -17.61
CA GLU A 99 12.98 10.66 -18.18
C GLU A 99 12.19 9.55 -18.88
N TYR A 100 11.01 9.21 -18.33
CA TYR A 100 10.16 8.15 -18.88
C TYR A 100 9.53 8.65 -20.20
N THR A 101 10.26 8.54 -21.31
CA THR A 101 9.69 8.72 -22.65
C THR A 101 8.96 7.46 -23.07
N VAL A 102 7.63 7.57 -23.20
CA VAL A 102 6.75 6.56 -23.80
C VAL A 102 7.06 6.52 -25.31
N PRO A 103 7.65 5.44 -25.85
CA PRO A 103 7.95 5.38 -27.28
C PRO A 103 6.65 5.22 -28.08
N ASP A 104 6.57 5.89 -29.24
CA ASP A 104 5.38 5.88 -30.12
C ASP A 104 4.96 4.48 -30.63
N HIS A 105 5.80 3.46 -30.43
CA HIS A 105 5.65 2.10 -30.96
C HIS A 105 5.60 1.05 -29.84
N LEU A 106 4.83 1.32 -28.79
CA LEU A 106 4.52 0.34 -27.75
C LEU A 106 3.73 -0.84 -28.34
N GLU A 107 4.39 -1.98 -28.52
CA GLU A 107 3.71 -3.24 -28.77
C GLU A 107 3.09 -3.76 -27.46
N PRO A 108 1.84 -4.29 -27.48
CA PRO A 108 1.24 -4.89 -26.30
C PRO A 108 2.07 -6.05 -25.74
N GLY A 109 2.48 -5.93 -24.47
CA GLY A 109 3.25 -6.94 -23.75
C GLY A 109 4.53 -6.38 -23.14
N LEU A 110 5.12 -7.09 -22.18
CA LEU A 110 6.47 -6.75 -21.72
C LEU A 110 7.48 -7.20 -22.78
N GLY A 111 8.22 -6.25 -23.34
CA GLY A 111 9.33 -6.54 -24.24
C GLY A 111 10.36 -7.46 -23.57
N LYS A 112 11.09 -8.24 -24.37
CA LYS A 112 12.06 -9.25 -23.89
C LYS A 112 13.06 -8.68 -22.87
N ASN A 113 13.53 -7.46 -23.06
CA ASN A 113 14.48 -6.81 -22.15
C ASN A 113 13.84 -6.45 -20.81
N GLN A 114 12.55 -6.09 -20.81
CA GLN A 114 11.79 -5.80 -19.58
C GLN A 114 11.42 -7.08 -18.85
N LEU A 115 11.15 -8.17 -19.57
CA LEU A 115 11.01 -9.50 -18.96
C LEU A 115 12.33 -9.96 -18.33
N VAL A 116 13.47 -9.78 -18.99
CA VAL A 116 14.78 -10.16 -18.42
C VAL A 116 15.06 -9.41 -17.12
N ARG A 117 14.72 -8.11 -17.04
CA ARG A 117 14.81 -7.34 -15.79
C ARG A 117 13.81 -7.79 -14.72
N LEU A 118 12.58 -8.12 -15.12
CA LEU A 118 11.52 -8.53 -14.20
C LEU A 118 11.75 -9.93 -13.61
N TRP A 119 12.39 -10.83 -14.36
CA TRP A 119 12.53 -12.24 -14.02
C TRP A 119 13.90 -12.65 -13.47
N GLU A 120 14.85 -11.72 -13.29
CA GLU A 120 16.22 -11.95 -12.78
C GLU A 120 16.77 -13.37 -13.10
N MET A 121 16.63 -13.81 -14.34
CA MET A 121 17.26 -15.06 -14.78
C MET A 121 18.72 -14.75 -15.12
N ASP A 122 19.56 -14.77 -14.10
CA ASP A 122 21.00 -14.90 -14.28
C ASP A 122 21.29 -16.33 -14.80
N LEU A 123 21.42 -16.44 -16.12
CA LEU A 123 22.11 -17.56 -16.76
C LEU A 123 23.34 -17.01 -17.48
N SER A 124 24.39 -16.68 -16.74
CA SER A 124 25.66 -17.38 -16.98
C SER A 124 26.65 -17.26 -15.81
N THR A 125 26.71 -18.31 -14.98
CA THR A 125 28.01 -18.75 -14.48
C THR A 125 28.73 -19.52 -15.59
N SER A 126 29.91 -19.02 -15.97
CA SER A 126 31.12 -19.76 -16.39
C SER A 126 31.15 -20.47 -17.77
N ARG A 127 32.01 -19.99 -18.68
CA ARG A 127 33.32 -20.58 -19.05
C ARG A 127 33.79 -20.01 -20.40
N GLY A 128 35.08 -19.66 -20.46
CA GLY A 128 35.82 -19.28 -21.68
C GLY A 128 37.00 -18.39 -21.34
#